data_AF-A0A2M7SJB5-F1
#
_entry.id   AF-A0A2M7SJB5-F1
#
_cell.length_a   1.000
_cell.length_b   1.000
_cell.length_c   1.000
_cell.angle_alpha   90.00
_cell.angle_beta   90.00
_cell.angle_gamma   90.00
#
_symmetry.space_group_name_H-M   'P 1'
#
loop_
_entity.id
_entity.type
_entity.pdbx_description
1 polymer ?
#
loop_
_entity_poly.entity_id
_entity_poly.type
_entity_poly.pdbx_seq_one_letter_code
_entity_poly.pdbx_strand_id
1 'polypeptide(L)'
;MAKKKRGFTLIELLIVIAVIAILVAIVIPNFRGIRIQAKQSAAMADLRNLQTALLVYSKFHNQYPANLDVLPNEDKTKRIVNKIPDDPFSEGNEYQYAKDGTGEYTTYVIWSIGPDGGND
;
A
#
# COMPACT_ATOMS: atom_id res chain seq x y z
N MET A 1 -27.62 3.84 61.35
CA MET A 1 -28.20 4.63 60.22
C MET A 1 -27.81 3.96 58.91
N ALA A 2 -28.77 3.41 58.15
CA ALA A 2 -28.49 2.80 56.85
C ALA A 2 -28.35 3.90 55.78
N LYS A 3 -27.18 3.99 55.11
CA LYS A 3 -26.98 4.87 53.95
C LYS A 3 -27.95 4.44 52.85
N LYS A 4 -28.87 5.31 52.44
CA LYS A 4 -29.69 5.11 51.23
C LYS A 4 -28.74 4.98 50.04
N LYS A 5 -28.72 3.81 49.41
CA LYS A 5 -28.04 3.61 48.12
C LYS A 5 -28.80 4.44 47.07
N ARG A 6 -28.13 5.40 46.43
CA ARG A 6 -28.67 6.13 45.28
C ARG A 6 -28.60 5.18 44.08
N GLY A 7 -29.76 4.89 43.48
CA GLY A 7 -29.85 4.15 42.22
C GLY A 7 -29.62 5.08 41.03
N PHE A 8 -29.23 4.50 39.90
CA PHE A 8 -29.07 5.20 38.63
C PHE A 8 -30.43 5.71 38.13
N THR A 9 -30.47 6.93 37.58
CA THR A 9 -31.67 7.47 36.95
C THR A 9 -31.71 7.11 35.46
N LEU A 10 -32.92 6.96 34.90
CA LEU A 10 -33.09 6.71 33.47
C LEU A 10 -32.53 7.86 32.61
N ILE A 11 -32.60 9.09 33.12
CA ILE A 11 -32.09 10.26 32.41
C ILE A 11 -30.56 10.28 32.36
N GLU A 12 -29.87 9.83 33.40
CA GLU A 12 -28.41 9.66 33.39
C GLU A 12 -27.99 8.65 32.31
N LEU A 13 -28.69 7.53 32.19
CA LEU A 13 -28.39 6.55 31.16
C LEU A 13 -28.67 7.09 29.75
N LEU A 14 -29.76 7.85 29.58
CA LEU A 14 -30.16 8.43 28.30
C LEU A 14 -29.14 9.44 27.78
N ILE A 15 -28.63 10.32 28.65
CA ILE A 15 -27.61 11.30 28.26
C ILE A 15 -26.30 10.60 27.86
N VAL A 16 -25.92 9.53 28.57
CA VAL A 16 -24.69 8.77 28.26
C VAL A 16 -24.76 8.15 26.87
N ILE A 17 -25.86 7.47 26.51
CA ILE A 17 -25.99 6.88 25.18
C ILE A 17 -26.07 7.94 24.08
N ALA A 18 -26.67 9.10 24.35
CA ALA A 18 -26.73 10.21 23.42
C ALA A 18 -25.33 10.75 23.11
N VAL A 19 -24.49 10.93 24.13
CA VAL A 19 -23.09 11.38 23.94
C VAL A 19 -22.27 10.34 23.19
N ILE A 20 -22.40 9.05 23.51
CA ILE A 20 -21.71 7.96 22.81
C ILE A 20 -22.10 7.93 21.32
N ALA A 21 -23.38 8.12 20.99
CA ALA A 21 -23.86 8.15 19.61
C ALA A 21 -23.22 9.29 18.79
N ILE A 22 -23.07 10.48 19.38
CA ILE A 22 -22.42 11.64 18.74
C ILE A 22 -20.93 11.35 18.48
N LEU A 23 -20.23 10.77 19.45
CA LEU A 23 -18.81 10.44 19.29
C LEU A 23 -18.58 9.42 18.19
N VAL A 24 -19.39 8.35 18.13
CA VAL A 24 -19.29 7.30 17.11
C VAL A 24 -19.55 7.85 15.71
N ALA A 25 -20.52 8.76 15.57
CA ALA A 25 -20.87 9.37 14.28
C ALA A 25 -19.69 10.13 13.64
N ILE A 26 -18.84 10.79 14.44
CA ILE A 26 -17.68 11.56 13.96
C ILE A 26 -16.48 10.66 13.66
N VAL A 27 -16.29 9.58 14.43
CA VAL A 27 -15.07 8.75 14.37
C VAL A 27 -15.04 7.83 13.14
N ILE A 28 -16.17 7.24 12.74
CA ILE A 28 -16.24 6.25 11.66
C ILE A 28 -15.81 6.75 10.26
N PRO A 29 -16.20 7.96 9.77
CA PRO A 29 -15.97 8.34 8.37
C PRO A 29 -14.48 8.45 7.96
N ASN A 30 -13.56 8.72 8.89
CA ASN A 30 -12.16 9.01 8.56
C ASN A 30 -11.29 7.78 8.23
N PHE A 31 -11.75 6.55 8.49
CA PHE A 31 -10.86 5.38 8.40
C PHE A 31 -10.58 4.87 6.98
N ARG A 32 -11.44 5.20 5.99
CA ARG A 32 -11.29 4.64 4.63
C ARG A 32 -10.18 5.32 3.83
N GLY A 33 -10.12 6.66 3.84
CA GLY A 33 -9.12 7.43 3.09
C GLY A 33 -7.69 7.20 3.57
N ILE A 34 -7.49 7.12 4.89
CA ILE A 34 -6.17 6.93 5.51
C ILE A 34 -5.53 5.60 5.06
N ARG A 35 -6.32 4.54 4.93
CA ARG A 35 -5.81 3.23 4.47
C ARG A 35 -5.36 3.27 3.02
N ILE A 36 -6.11 3.92 2.14
CA ILE A 36 -5.74 4.06 0.72
C ILE A 36 -4.45 4.87 0.60
N GLN A 37 -4.35 5.99 1.32
CA GLN A 37 -3.15 6.83 1.32
C GLN A 37 -1.92 6.08 1.83
N ALA A 38 -2.06 5.29 2.90
CA ALA A 38 -0.97 4.45 3.41
C ALA A 38 -0.51 3.42 2.37
N LYS A 39 -1.45 2.77 1.67
CA LYS A 39 -1.15 1.83 0.57
C LYS A 39 -0.47 2.52 -0.61
N GLN A 40 -0.91 3.72 -1.00
CA GLN A 40 -0.26 4.51 -2.06
C GLN A 40 1.18 4.87 -1.68
N SER A 41 1.40 5.29 -0.42
CA SER A 41 2.75 5.61 0.07
C SER A 41 3.65 4.38 0.08
N ALA A 42 3.14 3.21 0.46
CA ALA A 42 3.88 1.95 0.39
C ALA A 42 4.23 1.62 -1.06
N ALA A 43 3.25 1.65 -1.97
CA ALA A 43 3.47 1.35 -3.38
C ALA A 43 4.50 2.28 -4.05
N MET A 44 4.47 3.57 -3.74
CA MET A 44 5.48 4.51 -4.24
C MET A 44 6.90 4.20 -3.73
N ALA A 45 7.05 3.73 -2.49
CA ALA A 45 8.34 3.32 -1.95
C ALA A 45 8.86 2.06 -2.64
N ASP A 46 7.99 1.07 -2.83
CA ASP A 46 8.33 -0.18 -3.50
C ASP A 46 8.71 0.03 -4.97
N LEU A 47 7.93 0.84 -5.70
CA LEU A 47 8.24 1.21 -7.09
C LEU A 47 9.59 1.92 -7.23
N ARG A 48 9.99 2.76 -6.26
CA ARG A 48 11.31 3.43 -6.26
C ARG A 48 12.45 2.43 -6.05
N ASN A 49 12.25 1.45 -5.17
CA ASN A 49 13.22 0.39 -4.93
C ASN A 49 13.38 -0.48 -6.18
N LEU A 50 12.27 -0.86 -6.82
CA LEU A 50 12.26 -1.61 -8.09
C LEU A 50 12.91 -0.83 -9.22
N GLN A 51 12.60 0.46 -9.38
CA GLN A 51 13.26 1.35 -10.34
C GLN A 51 14.77 1.37 -10.15
N THR A 52 15.25 1.46 -8.90
CA THR A 52 16.69 1.46 -8.60
C THR A 52 17.33 0.13 -8.99
N ALA A 53 16.67 -1.00 -8.70
CA ALA A 53 17.14 -2.32 -9.10
C ALA A 53 17.17 -2.49 -10.62
N LEU A 54 16.14 -2.02 -11.34
CA LEU A 54 16.07 -2.02 -12.81
C LEU A 54 17.20 -1.19 -13.44
N LEU A 55 17.51 -0.02 -12.89
CA LEU A 55 18.63 0.81 -13.35
C LEU A 55 19.98 0.12 -13.12
N VAL A 56 20.14 -0.54 -11.97
CA VAL A 56 21.36 -1.30 -11.68
C VAL A 56 21.50 -2.48 -12.63
N TYR A 57 20.44 -3.23 -12.88
CA TYR A 57 20.43 -4.32 -13.87
C TYR A 57 20.86 -3.82 -15.26
N SER A 58 20.26 -2.71 -15.71
CA SER A 58 20.52 -2.12 -17.02
C SER A 58 21.98 -1.70 -17.20
N LYS A 59 22.63 -1.17 -16.15
CA LYS A 59 24.05 -0.81 -16.19
C LYS A 59 24.99 -1.98 -16.49
N PHE A 60 24.60 -3.21 -16.17
CA PHE A 60 25.46 -4.38 -16.38
C PHE A 60 25.09 -5.18 -17.62
N HIS A 61 23.82 -5.17 -18.02
CA HIS A 61 23.32 -5.93 -19.16
C HIS A 61 23.08 -5.08 -20.41
N ASN A 62 23.23 -3.76 -20.30
CA ASN A 62 22.93 -2.78 -21.35
C ASN A 62 21.48 -2.89 -21.88
N GLN A 63 20.59 -3.48 -21.08
CA GLN A 63 19.18 -3.69 -21.35
C GLN A 63 18.42 -3.88 -20.03
N TYR A 64 17.14 -3.54 -20.00
CA TYR A 64 16.26 -3.87 -18.87
C TYR A 64 15.83 -5.36 -18.90
N PRO A 65 15.54 -5.98 -17.74
CA PRO A 65 15.21 -7.40 -17.67
C PRO A 65 13.86 -7.68 -18.34
N ALA A 66 13.65 -8.91 -18.83
CA ALA A 66 12.40 -9.27 -19.50
C ALA A 66 11.19 -9.31 -18.54
N ASN A 67 11.44 -9.65 -17.27
CA ASN A 67 10.46 -9.67 -16.18
C ASN A 67 11.15 -9.25 -14.88
N LEU A 68 10.35 -8.95 -13.85
CA LEU A 68 10.88 -8.52 -12.55
C LEU A 68 11.57 -9.66 -11.78
N ASP A 69 11.21 -10.92 -12.07
CA ASP A 69 11.74 -12.13 -11.42
C ASP A 69 13.26 -12.25 -11.47
N VAL A 70 13.92 -11.60 -12.44
CA VAL A 70 15.38 -11.63 -12.54
C VAL A 70 16.04 -10.81 -11.41
N LEU A 71 15.39 -9.74 -10.93
CA LEU A 71 15.98 -8.81 -9.97
C LEU A 71 16.40 -9.44 -8.64
N PRO A 72 15.59 -10.28 -7.95
CA PRO A 72 16.03 -10.93 -6.72
C PRO A 72 17.04 -12.07 -6.94
N ASN A 73 17.17 -12.56 -8.17
CA ASN A 73 18.00 -13.72 -8.52
C ASN A 73 19.41 -13.36 -8.97
N GLU A 74 19.70 -12.09 -9.26
CA GLU A 74 21.05 -11.62 -9.61
C GLU A 74 21.76 -10.99 -8.40
N ASP A 75 23.03 -11.32 -8.19
CA ASP A 75 23.82 -10.87 -7.03
C ASP A 75 23.84 -9.35 -6.81
N LYS A 76 23.81 -8.56 -7.90
CA LYS A 76 23.94 -7.10 -7.83
C LYS A 76 22.63 -6.41 -7.46
N THR A 77 21.52 -6.92 -7.97
CA THR A 77 20.18 -6.38 -7.72
C THR A 77 19.54 -6.97 -6.46
N LYS A 78 19.92 -8.19 -6.07
CA LYS A 78 19.47 -8.85 -4.83
C LYS A 78 19.74 -8.01 -3.58
N ARG A 79 20.86 -7.28 -3.54
CA ARG A 79 21.18 -6.36 -2.44
C ARG A 79 20.19 -5.21 -2.27
N ILE A 80 19.43 -4.90 -3.32
CA ILE A 80 18.45 -3.81 -3.37
C ILE A 80 17.04 -4.39 -3.20
N VAL A 81 16.75 -5.50 -3.87
CA VAL A 81 15.44 -6.18 -3.85
C VAL A 81 15.67 -7.67 -3.61
N ASN A 82 15.42 -8.13 -2.37
CA ASN A 82 15.59 -9.54 -2.00
C ASN A 82 14.40 -10.42 -2.43
N LYS A 83 13.21 -9.83 -2.55
CA LYS A 83 11.96 -10.41 -3.04
C LYS A 83 11.20 -9.27 -3.73
N ILE A 84 10.52 -9.55 -4.83
CA ILE A 84 9.61 -8.57 -5.42
C ILE A 84 8.47 -8.31 -4.40
N PRO A 85 8.22 -7.04 -4.03
CA PRO A 85 7.12 -6.72 -3.15
C PRO A 85 5.78 -6.95 -3.85
N ASP A 86 4.79 -7.38 -3.09
CA ASP A 86 3.42 -7.57 -3.58
C ASP A 86 2.72 -6.20 -3.66
N ASP A 87 1.98 -5.91 -4.72
CA ASP A 87 1.28 -4.63 -4.85
C ASP A 87 0.17 -4.54 -3.77
N PRO A 88 0.16 -3.52 -2.89
CA PRO A 88 -0.86 -3.38 -1.85
C PRO A 88 -2.29 -3.19 -2.39
N PHE A 89 -2.44 -2.91 -3.68
CA PHE A 89 -3.72 -2.81 -4.38
C PHE A 89 -4.11 -4.06 -5.14
N SER A 90 -3.21 -5.02 -5.32
CA SER A 90 -3.49 -6.30 -5.96
C SER A 90 -3.64 -7.42 -4.93
N GLU A 91 -4.57 -8.34 -5.16
CA GLU A 91 -4.80 -9.49 -4.28
C GLU A 91 -3.68 -10.54 -4.43
N GLY A 92 -2.48 -10.21 -3.97
CA GLY A 92 -1.32 -11.10 -3.98
C GLY A 92 -0.56 -11.16 -5.31
N ASN A 93 -0.81 -10.22 -6.23
CA ASN A 93 0.00 -10.09 -7.44
C ASN A 93 1.08 -9.02 -7.27
N GLU A 94 2.16 -9.18 -8.02
CA GLU A 94 3.26 -8.24 -8.11
C GLU A 94 2.89 -7.00 -8.95
N TYR A 95 3.78 -6.02 -8.94
CA TYR A 95 3.68 -4.83 -9.79
C TYR A 95 3.71 -5.18 -11.28
N GLN A 96 2.96 -4.42 -12.07
CA GLN A 96 2.95 -4.58 -13.51
C GLN A 96 4.22 -3.98 -14.12
N TYR A 97 4.81 -4.71 -15.05
CA TYR A 97 6.05 -4.34 -15.70
C TYR A 97 5.97 -4.63 -17.19
N ALA A 98 6.31 -3.63 -17.99
CA ALA A 98 6.49 -3.75 -19.42
C ALA A 98 7.79 -3.08 -19.84
N LYS A 99 8.46 -3.67 -20.81
CA LYS A 99 9.60 -3.06 -21.49
C LYS A 99 9.29 -2.95 -22.98
N ASP A 100 9.72 -1.86 -23.59
CA ASP A 100 9.64 -1.70 -25.03
C ASP A 100 11.05 -1.69 -25.64
N GLY A 101 11.15 -2.34 -26.81
CA GLY A 101 12.35 -2.42 -27.61
C GLY A 101 13.30 -3.61 -27.33
N THR A 102 14.03 -3.96 -28.38
CA THR A 102 15.16 -4.91 -28.43
C THR A 102 16.45 -4.24 -28.94
N GLY A 103 16.58 -2.91 -28.80
CA GLY A 103 17.67 -2.08 -29.36
C GLY A 103 18.30 -1.08 -28.39
N GLU A 104 19.02 -0.08 -28.92
CA GLU A 104 19.83 0.90 -28.14
C GLU A 104 19.06 1.76 -27.13
N TYR A 105 17.77 2.02 -27.38
CA TYR A 105 16.91 2.76 -26.46
C TYR A 105 15.86 1.81 -25.88
N THR A 106 16.23 1.07 -24.83
CA THR A 106 15.26 0.29 -24.07
C THR A 106 14.55 1.20 -23.07
N THR A 107 13.22 1.27 -23.18
CA THR A 107 12.38 1.94 -22.20
C THR A 107 11.67 0.89 -21.36
N TYR A 108 11.33 1.25 -20.13
CA TYR A 108 10.51 0.41 -19.28
C TYR A 108 9.43 1.25 -18.63
N VAL A 109 8.33 0.59 -18.30
CA VAL A 109 7.24 1.13 -17.50
C VAL A 109 6.97 0.14 -16.39
N ILE A 110 6.89 0.64 -15.16
CA ILE A 110 6.47 -0.13 -13.99
C ILE A 110 5.36 0.64 -13.30
N TRP A 111 4.26 -0.03 -12.98
CA TRP A 111 3.09 0.61 -12.38
C TRP A 111 2.37 -0.32 -11.40
N SER A 112 1.63 0.32 -10.49
CA SER A 112 0.65 -0.33 -9.64
C SER A 112 -0.71 -0.28 -10.32
N ILE A 113 -1.57 -1.28 -10.05
CA ILE A 113 -2.95 -1.27 -10.54
C ILE A 113 -3.83 -0.22 -9.85
N GLY A 114 -3.38 0.35 -8.74
CA GLY A 114 -4.11 1.40 -8.04
C GLY A 114 -5.41 0.94 -7.35
N PRO A 115 -6.08 1.84 -6.62
CA PRO A 115 -7.24 1.52 -5.78
C PRO A 115 -8.48 1.06 -6.55
N ASP A 116 -8.56 1.39 -7.83
CA ASP A 116 -9.62 1.08 -8.79
C ASP A 116 -9.42 -0.26 -9.51
N GLY A 117 -8.26 -0.89 -9.36
CA GLY A 117 -7.96 -2.19 -9.96
C GLY A 117 -7.56 -2.11 -11.43
N GLY A 118 -7.06 -0.96 -11.91
CA GLY A 118 -6.59 -0.78 -13.28
C GLY A 118 -7.70 -0.46 -14.28
N ASN A 119 -8.82 0.13 -13.81
CA ASN A 119 -9.95 0.55 -14.65
C ASN A 119 -9.80 1.99 -15.20
N ASP A 120 -8.58 2.34 -15.62
CA ASP A 120 -8.22 3.66 -16.19
C ASP A 120 -8.18 3.63 -17.72
#